data_AF-A0A1W9PU93-F1
#
_entry.id   AF-A0A1W9PU93-F1
#
_cell.length_a   1.000
_cell.length_b   1.000
_cell.length_c   1.000
_cell.angle_alpha   90.00
_cell.angle_beta   90.00
_cell.angle_gamma   90.00
#
_symmetry.space_group_name_H-M   'P 1'
#
loop_
_entity.id
_entity.type
_entity.pdbx_description
1 polymer ?
#
loop_
_entity_poly.entity_id
_entity_poly.type
_entity_poly.pdbx_seq_one_letter_code
_entity_poly.pdbx_strand_id
1 'polypeptide(L)'
;MYSATALDFDTSAYLREADGFLSGYEQYLMITGWTPAAKIVEMVALENSINPRLLLALLEFQSNCVFGGPLHAEDFGAAMGAENQFRKDFYGQLVWAAHILSEGFYGWWGGTLGEWSFLDGTVYHPPADANPGTVAVQYFFAQLYDRYAWERALDPQYGFPALYEEMFGDPWARAATIGTLIPNGLSQPHLVLPFEVGKTWAYTSGPHEPFEGNGPWAALDFAPPMDEIGCVPTCEWVTAVTNGLIVRSELGAVIQDLDGDGDEQTGWVILYLHIAEDGRVPVGTYLYTGENIGHPSCEGGISSGTHLHIARKYNGVWIPADGQIPFVLSGWMAHAGEAPRLGTLTRGNEILVANSSGAASSHITHDKPEPCQTPLPGDE
;
A
#
# COMPACT_ATOMS: atom_id res chain seq x y z
N MET A 1 3.66 -1.35 -10.14
CA MET A 1 2.43 -1.18 -9.35
C MET A 1 1.45 -2.27 -9.70
N TYR A 2 0.70 -2.77 -8.72
CA TYR A 2 -0.37 -3.75 -8.94
C TYR A 2 -1.60 -3.02 -9.48
N SER A 3 -1.64 -2.85 -10.80
CA SER A 3 -2.73 -2.19 -11.52
C SER A 3 -3.52 -3.18 -12.38
N ALA A 4 -4.51 -2.68 -13.14
CA ALA A 4 -5.31 -3.44 -14.09
C ALA A 4 -4.50 -4.38 -15.04
N THR A 5 -3.23 -4.05 -15.30
CA THR A 5 -2.32 -4.88 -16.11
C THR A 5 -1.98 -6.26 -15.52
N ALA A 6 -2.35 -6.51 -14.26
CA ALA A 6 -2.09 -7.77 -13.56
C ALA A 6 -3.34 -8.56 -13.20
N LEU A 7 -4.54 -8.07 -13.54
CA LEU A 7 -5.81 -8.77 -13.25
C LEU A 7 -5.91 -10.12 -13.97
N ASP A 8 -5.18 -10.28 -15.07
CA ASP A 8 -5.10 -11.52 -15.85
C ASP A 8 -4.12 -12.56 -15.28
N PHE A 9 -3.43 -12.25 -14.18
CA PHE A 9 -2.35 -13.09 -13.67
C PHE A 9 -2.77 -13.95 -12.48
N ASP A 10 -2.71 -15.28 -12.67
CA ASP A 10 -2.86 -16.25 -11.59
C ASP A 10 -1.48 -16.73 -11.14
N THR A 11 -0.99 -16.20 -10.01
CA THR A 11 0.30 -16.55 -9.42
C THR A 11 0.39 -18.04 -9.10
N SER A 12 -0.70 -18.62 -8.60
CA SER A 12 -0.76 -20.03 -8.23
C SER A 12 -0.69 -20.94 -9.45
N ALA A 13 -1.39 -20.61 -10.54
CA ALA A 13 -1.29 -21.35 -11.79
C ALA A 13 0.09 -21.23 -12.41
N TYR A 14 0.66 -20.03 -12.43
CA TYR A 14 1.98 -19.78 -13.01
C TYR A 14 3.08 -20.58 -12.29
N LEU A 15 3.11 -20.57 -10.95
CA LEU A 15 4.09 -21.34 -10.18
C LEU A 15 3.91 -22.85 -10.33
N ARG A 16 2.67 -23.34 -10.46
CA ARG A 16 2.42 -24.77 -10.74
C ARG A 16 2.91 -25.18 -12.13
N GLU A 17 2.71 -24.33 -13.13
CA GLU A 17 3.16 -24.60 -14.51
C GLU A 17 4.68 -24.55 -14.63
N ALA A 18 5.32 -23.63 -13.92
CA ALA A 18 6.78 -23.51 -13.87
C ALA A 18 7.46 -24.75 -13.28
N ASP A 19 6.78 -25.51 -12.42
CA ASP A 19 7.25 -26.75 -11.77
C ASP A 19 8.62 -26.63 -11.07
N GLY A 20 9.00 -25.41 -10.70
CA GLY A 20 10.22 -25.13 -9.94
C GLY A 20 10.01 -25.30 -8.44
N PHE A 21 11.00 -24.87 -7.66
CA PHE A 21 11.02 -25.00 -6.19
C PHE A 21 9.82 -24.35 -5.51
N LEU A 22 9.43 -23.15 -5.97
CA LEU A 22 8.29 -22.44 -5.39
C LEU A 22 6.93 -23.12 -5.62
N SER A 23 6.83 -24.05 -6.57
CA SER A 23 5.57 -24.79 -6.83
C SER A 23 5.13 -25.64 -5.62
N GLY A 24 6.08 -26.15 -4.84
CA GLY A 24 5.87 -26.98 -3.66
C GLY A 24 6.31 -26.35 -2.34
N TYR A 25 6.84 -25.11 -2.37
CA TYR A 25 7.32 -24.43 -1.17
C TYR A 25 6.17 -23.87 -0.34
N GLU A 26 6.26 -24.04 0.98
CA GLU A 26 5.39 -23.43 1.97
C GLU A 26 6.22 -22.86 3.13
N GLN A 27 5.72 -21.78 3.72
CA GLN A 27 6.30 -21.19 4.91
C GLN A 27 5.22 -21.07 5.98
N TYR A 28 5.57 -21.40 7.22
CA TYR A 28 4.72 -21.11 8.36
C TYR A 28 4.73 -19.61 8.69
N LEU A 29 3.57 -18.97 8.59
CA LEU A 29 3.34 -17.59 9.03
C LEU A 29 2.45 -17.60 10.27
N MET A 30 2.71 -16.72 11.23
CA MET A 30 1.92 -16.66 12.46
C MET A 30 0.44 -16.35 12.21
N ILE A 31 0.14 -15.60 11.15
CA ILE A 31 -1.20 -15.10 10.85
C ILE A 31 -2.04 -16.05 9.97
N THR A 32 -1.40 -16.88 9.14
CA THR A 32 -2.08 -17.78 8.18
C THR A 32 -1.69 -19.25 8.32
N GLY A 33 -0.76 -19.60 9.21
CA GLY A 33 -0.22 -20.95 9.33
C GLY A 33 0.70 -21.32 8.16
N TRP A 34 0.78 -22.62 7.83
CA TRP A 34 1.50 -23.09 6.64
C TRP A 34 0.87 -22.53 5.37
N THR A 35 1.60 -21.65 4.70
CA THR A 35 1.11 -20.85 3.59
C THR A 35 1.95 -21.15 2.34
N PRO A 36 1.33 -21.54 1.21
CA PRO A 36 2.05 -21.78 -0.04
C PRO A 36 2.72 -20.52 -0.58
N ALA A 37 3.87 -20.68 -1.28
CA ALA A 37 4.63 -19.58 -1.86
C ALA A 37 3.78 -18.61 -2.70
N ALA A 38 2.88 -19.15 -3.54
CA ALA A 38 1.99 -18.36 -4.37
C ALA A 38 1.12 -17.39 -3.54
N LYS A 39 0.54 -17.87 -2.44
CA LYS A 39 -0.29 -17.05 -1.56
C LYS A 39 0.55 -16.00 -0.83
N ILE A 40 1.78 -16.32 -0.45
CA ILE A 40 2.71 -15.34 0.15
C ILE A 40 3.05 -14.22 -0.85
N VAL A 41 3.33 -14.56 -2.12
CA VAL A 41 3.56 -13.56 -3.18
C VAL A 41 2.34 -12.69 -3.38
N GLU A 42 1.14 -13.28 -3.44
CA GLU A 42 -0.13 -12.54 -3.58
C GLU A 42 -0.39 -11.63 -2.38
N MET A 43 -0.18 -12.10 -1.15
CA MET A 43 -0.34 -11.29 0.06
C MET A 43 0.55 -10.04 0.00
N VAL A 44 1.87 -10.22 -0.23
CA VAL A 44 2.81 -9.10 -0.31
C VAL A 44 2.47 -8.16 -1.46
N ALA A 45 2.08 -8.72 -2.62
CA ALA A 45 1.66 -7.93 -3.78
C ALA A 45 0.45 -7.04 -3.47
N LEU A 46 -0.59 -7.58 -2.82
CA LEU A 46 -1.82 -6.85 -2.50
C LEU A 46 -1.58 -5.79 -1.42
N GLU A 47 -0.90 -6.15 -0.34
CA GLU A 47 -0.62 -5.27 0.80
C GLU A 47 0.26 -4.08 0.41
N ASN A 48 1.27 -4.29 -0.45
CA ASN A 48 2.20 -3.24 -0.87
C ASN A 48 1.86 -2.62 -2.24
N SER A 49 0.81 -3.12 -2.90
CA SER A 49 0.44 -2.74 -4.27
C SER A 49 1.58 -2.90 -5.30
N ILE A 50 2.31 -4.01 -5.22
CA ILE A 50 3.39 -4.38 -6.14
C ILE A 50 2.92 -5.48 -7.10
N ASN A 51 3.26 -5.36 -8.38
CA ASN A 51 2.81 -6.31 -9.40
C ASN A 51 3.40 -7.71 -9.11
N PRO A 52 2.60 -8.78 -9.00
CA PRO A 52 3.10 -10.12 -8.68
C PRO A 52 4.09 -10.65 -9.73
N ARG A 53 3.95 -10.28 -11.01
CA ARG A 53 4.93 -10.63 -12.06
C ARG A 53 6.31 -10.04 -11.77
N LEU A 54 6.36 -8.80 -11.26
CA LEU A 54 7.63 -8.16 -10.89
C LEU A 54 8.29 -8.90 -9.72
N LEU A 55 7.52 -9.27 -8.70
CA LEU A 55 8.06 -10.04 -7.57
C LEU A 55 8.61 -11.39 -8.03
N LEU A 56 7.86 -12.13 -8.86
CA LEU A 56 8.32 -13.41 -9.40
C LEU A 56 9.55 -13.28 -10.29
N ALA A 57 9.63 -12.27 -11.16
CA ALA A 57 10.82 -12.04 -11.97
C ALA A 57 12.05 -11.75 -11.11
N LEU A 58 11.89 -10.97 -10.03
CA LEU A 58 13.00 -10.66 -9.12
C LEU A 58 13.45 -11.91 -8.36
N LEU A 59 12.51 -12.73 -7.89
CA LEU A 59 12.83 -14.03 -7.27
C LEU A 59 13.62 -14.92 -8.22
N GLU A 60 13.18 -15.03 -9.47
CA GLU A 60 13.87 -15.83 -10.47
C GLU A 60 15.27 -15.27 -10.76
N PHE A 61 15.39 -13.96 -10.93
CA PHE A 61 16.69 -13.33 -11.16
C PHE A 61 17.68 -13.54 -10.00
N GLN A 62 17.20 -13.45 -8.76
CA GLN A 62 18.06 -13.52 -7.57
C GLN A 62 18.39 -14.95 -7.16
N SER A 63 17.45 -15.88 -7.33
CA SER A 63 17.52 -17.20 -6.70
C SER A 63 17.13 -18.37 -7.60
N ASN A 64 16.71 -18.12 -8.84
CA ASN A 64 16.34 -19.14 -9.83
C ASN A 64 15.30 -20.13 -9.27
N CYS A 65 14.42 -19.68 -8.37
CA CYS A 65 13.50 -20.54 -7.62
C CYS A 65 12.10 -20.68 -8.24
N VAL A 66 11.80 -19.91 -9.29
CA VAL A 66 10.54 -20.01 -10.03
C VAL A 66 10.60 -21.17 -11.01
N PHE A 67 11.66 -21.26 -11.82
CA PHE A 67 11.84 -22.34 -12.81
C PHE A 67 12.82 -23.43 -12.37
N GLY A 68 13.71 -23.12 -11.41
CA GLY A 68 14.66 -24.06 -10.83
C GLY A 68 14.51 -24.14 -9.32
N GLY A 69 15.62 -24.24 -8.60
CA GLY A 69 15.61 -24.23 -7.15
C GLY A 69 16.99 -24.37 -6.53
N PRO A 70 17.13 -24.07 -5.23
CA PRO A 70 18.31 -24.48 -4.48
C PRO A 70 18.42 -26.01 -4.45
N LEU A 71 19.65 -26.53 -4.35
CA LEU A 71 19.89 -27.98 -4.24
C LEU A 71 19.27 -28.57 -2.96
N HIS A 72 19.20 -27.78 -1.89
CA HIS A 72 18.58 -28.14 -0.61
C HIS A 72 17.65 -27.03 -0.13
N ALA A 73 16.49 -27.39 0.42
CA ALA A 73 15.50 -26.43 0.92
C ALA A 73 16.03 -25.59 2.12
N GLU A 74 16.99 -26.13 2.87
CA GLU A 74 17.65 -25.45 3.98
C GLU A 74 18.52 -24.26 3.52
N ASP A 75 18.93 -24.28 2.25
CA ASP A 75 19.68 -23.19 1.62
C ASP A 75 18.75 -22.09 1.09
N PHE A 76 17.43 -22.28 1.19
CA PHE A 76 16.43 -21.29 0.77
C PHE A 76 16.24 -20.21 1.84
N GLY A 77 17.22 -19.32 1.90
CA GLY A 77 17.16 -18.05 2.61
C GLY A 77 17.52 -16.91 1.66
N ALA A 78 17.17 -15.68 2.05
CA ALA A 78 17.53 -14.48 1.28
C ALA A 78 17.13 -14.53 -0.20
N ALA A 79 15.92 -15.04 -0.51
CA ALA A 79 15.46 -15.27 -1.89
C ALA A 79 15.45 -14.03 -2.80
N MET A 80 15.51 -12.83 -2.22
CA MET A 80 15.63 -11.55 -2.94
C MET A 80 17.05 -10.96 -2.92
N GLY A 81 18.04 -11.72 -2.47
CA GLY A 81 19.45 -11.33 -2.37
C GLY A 81 19.82 -10.52 -1.13
N ALA A 82 18.86 -10.18 -0.25
CA ALA A 82 19.10 -9.29 0.88
C ALA A 82 19.67 -10.03 2.10
N GLU A 83 20.96 -10.35 2.03
CA GLU A 83 21.68 -11.17 3.01
C GLU A 83 21.90 -10.53 4.38
N ASN A 84 21.84 -9.20 4.47
CA ASN A 84 22.06 -8.48 5.73
C ASN A 84 20.76 -8.16 6.49
N GLN A 85 19.63 -8.70 6.03
CA GLN A 85 18.34 -8.48 6.66
C GLN A 85 18.12 -9.44 7.84
N PHE A 86 17.45 -8.94 8.88
CA PHE A 86 17.09 -9.75 10.05
C PHE A 86 16.11 -10.89 9.68
N ARG A 87 15.14 -10.59 8.81
CA ARG A 87 14.18 -11.57 8.27
C ARG A 87 14.69 -12.08 6.93
N LYS A 88 15.36 -13.24 6.97
CA LYS A 88 15.84 -13.95 5.77
C LYS A 88 14.84 -14.96 5.19
N ASP A 89 13.74 -15.20 5.88
CA ASP A 89 12.65 -16.05 5.40
C ASP A 89 12.00 -15.47 4.13
N PHE A 90 11.30 -16.32 3.37
CA PHE A 90 10.76 -15.96 2.05
C PHE A 90 9.78 -14.77 2.11
N TYR A 91 8.84 -14.78 3.05
CA TYR A 91 7.93 -13.66 3.28
C TYR A 91 8.68 -12.36 3.62
N GLY A 92 9.66 -12.42 4.54
CA GLY A 92 10.47 -11.26 4.92
C GLY A 92 11.27 -10.67 3.76
N GLN A 93 11.79 -11.51 2.86
CA GLN A 93 12.52 -11.07 1.66
C GLN A 93 11.59 -10.42 0.64
N LEU A 94 10.39 -10.95 0.44
CA LEU A 94 9.37 -10.34 -0.42
C LEU A 94 8.94 -8.97 0.11
N VAL A 95 8.68 -8.87 1.43
CA VAL A 95 8.34 -7.61 2.11
C VAL A 95 9.48 -6.61 1.96
N TRP A 96 10.73 -7.01 2.19
CA TRP A 96 11.90 -6.16 1.96
C TRP A 96 11.96 -5.64 0.51
N ALA A 97 11.79 -6.52 -0.48
CA ALA A 97 11.81 -6.13 -1.89
C ALA A 97 10.69 -5.13 -2.22
N ALA A 98 9.48 -5.37 -1.70
CA ALA A 98 8.34 -4.48 -1.88
C ALA A 98 8.59 -3.08 -1.30
N HIS A 99 9.23 -2.98 -0.13
CA HIS A 99 9.61 -1.71 0.48
C HIS A 99 10.65 -0.96 -0.35
N ILE A 100 11.72 -1.64 -0.79
CA ILE A 100 12.77 -1.01 -1.61
C ILE A 100 12.21 -0.54 -2.97
N LEU A 101 11.34 -1.33 -3.60
CA LEU A 101 10.65 -0.92 -4.82
C LEU A 101 9.76 0.29 -4.58
N SER A 102 9.06 0.33 -3.44
CA SER A 102 8.22 1.47 -3.05
C SER A 102 9.04 2.73 -2.79
N GLU A 103 10.16 2.64 -2.06
CA GLU A 103 11.11 3.75 -1.89
C GLU A 103 11.56 4.34 -3.22
N GLY A 104 12.00 3.49 -4.15
CA GLY A 104 12.46 3.94 -5.45
C GLY A 104 11.33 4.58 -6.27
N PHE A 105 10.13 3.97 -6.28
CA PHE A 105 8.98 4.48 -7.01
C PHE A 105 8.48 5.83 -6.45
N TYR A 106 8.11 5.85 -5.16
CA TYR A 106 7.49 7.00 -4.52
C TYR A 106 8.51 8.09 -4.20
N GLY A 107 9.76 7.73 -3.91
CA GLY A 107 10.84 8.69 -3.73
C GLY A 107 11.13 9.47 -5.01
N TRP A 108 11.17 8.78 -6.15
CA TRP A 108 11.32 9.45 -7.45
C TRP A 108 10.09 10.27 -7.80
N TRP A 109 8.90 9.69 -7.70
CA TRP A 109 7.64 10.36 -8.05
C TRP A 109 7.36 11.59 -7.18
N GLY A 110 7.68 11.52 -5.88
CA GLY A 110 7.54 12.61 -4.92
C GLY A 110 8.73 13.57 -4.86
N GLY A 111 9.82 13.30 -5.59
CA GLY A 111 11.00 14.16 -5.65
C GLY A 111 11.92 14.12 -4.42
N THR A 112 11.80 13.10 -3.56
CA THR A 112 12.67 12.91 -2.39
C THR A 112 13.88 12.02 -2.69
N LEU A 113 13.87 11.29 -3.81
CA LEU A 113 15.00 10.54 -4.34
C LEU A 113 15.48 11.19 -5.64
N GLY A 114 16.69 11.77 -5.65
CA GLY A 114 17.29 12.38 -6.84
C GLY A 114 18.58 11.70 -7.32
N GLU A 115 19.20 10.90 -6.46
CA GLU A 115 20.45 10.18 -6.70
C GLU A 115 20.60 9.03 -5.70
N TRP A 116 21.51 8.11 -5.97
CA TRP A 116 21.94 7.11 -4.99
C TRP A 116 23.42 6.77 -5.14
N SER A 117 23.99 6.29 -4.04
CA SER A 117 25.40 5.89 -3.95
C SER A 117 25.55 4.38 -3.89
N PHE A 118 26.55 3.84 -4.61
CA PHE A 118 26.92 2.43 -4.52
C PHE A 118 27.98 2.19 -3.44
N LEU A 119 28.24 0.92 -3.12
CA LEU A 119 29.25 0.52 -2.12
C LEU A 119 30.68 0.99 -2.46
N ASP A 120 30.97 1.23 -3.73
CA ASP A 120 32.27 1.76 -4.20
C ASP A 120 32.38 3.29 -4.12
N GLY A 121 31.33 3.97 -3.63
CA GLY A 121 31.25 5.43 -3.50
C GLY A 121 30.90 6.16 -4.79
N THR A 122 30.66 5.46 -5.89
CA THR A 122 30.12 6.09 -7.11
C THR A 122 28.67 6.51 -6.90
N VAL A 123 28.26 7.59 -7.55
CA VAL A 123 26.91 8.14 -7.48
C VAL A 123 26.26 8.01 -8.84
N TYR A 124 24.97 7.65 -8.87
CA TYR A 124 24.16 7.67 -10.07
C TYR A 124 23.01 8.65 -9.94
N HIS A 125 22.81 9.42 -11.01
CA HIS A 125 21.68 10.32 -11.17
C HIS A 125 20.79 9.75 -12.27
N PRO A 126 19.57 9.29 -11.97
CA PRO A 126 18.60 8.89 -12.99
C PRO A 126 18.24 10.07 -13.91
N PRO A 127 17.92 9.84 -15.19
CA PRO A 127 17.41 10.87 -16.09
C PRO A 127 16.17 11.57 -15.52
N ALA A 128 16.04 12.88 -15.69
CA ALA A 128 14.93 13.67 -15.12
C ALA A 128 13.53 13.24 -15.64
N ASP A 129 13.47 12.59 -16.79
CA ASP A 129 12.26 12.05 -17.42
C ASP A 129 12.11 10.53 -17.21
N ALA A 130 12.94 9.92 -16.35
CA ALA A 130 12.84 8.50 -16.03
C ALA A 130 11.45 8.18 -15.46
N ASN A 131 10.86 7.08 -15.91
CA ASN A 131 9.59 6.62 -15.35
C ASN A 131 9.82 6.06 -13.93
N PRO A 132 8.93 6.33 -12.96
CA PRO A 132 9.12 5.88 -11.58
C PRO A 132 9.26 4.36 -11.42
N GLY A 133 8.64 3.56 -12.27
CA GLY A 133 8.78 2.10 -12.24
C GLY A 133 10.19 1.62 -12.59
N THR A 134 10.83 2.26 -13.57
CA THR A 134 12.24 1.98 -13.91
C THR A 134 13.16 2.42 -12.80
N VAL A 135 12.93 3.59 -12.19
CA VAL A 135 13.73 4.05 -11.05
C VAL A 135 13.59 3.09 -9.86
N ALA A 136 12.40 2.55 -9.61
CA ALA A 136 12.19 1.52 -8.58
C ALA A 136 13.05 0.27 -8.79
N VAL A 137 13.06 -0.29 -10.00
CA VAL A 137 13.87 -1.47 -10.34
C VAL A 137 15.37 -1.15 -10.27
N GLN A 138 15.77 0.01 -10.78
CA GLN A 138 17.15 0.49 -10.69
C GLN A 138 17.60 0.63 -9.25
N TYR A 139 16.80 1.29 -8.41
CA TYR A 139 17.10 1.49 -7.00
C TYR A 139 17.15 0.16 -6.24
N PHE A 140 16.26 -0.78 -6.54
CA PHE A 140 16.27 -2.14 -5.97
C PHE A 140 17.62 -2.83 -6.16
N PHE A 141 18.11 -2.90 -7.39
CA PHE A 141 19.40 -3.53 -7.65
C PHE A 141 20.58 -2.76 -7.02
N ALA A 142 20.45 -1.44 -6.86
CA ALA A 142 21.49 -0.63 -6.23
C ALA A 142 21.65 -0.95 -4.73
N GLN A 143 20.62 -1.51 -4.08
CA GLN A 143 20.71 -1.99 -2.69
C GLN A 143 21.46 -3.32 -2.55
N LEU A 144 21.66 -4.05 -3.66
CA LEU A 144 22.26 -5.38 -3.67
C LEU A 144 23.65 -5.40 -4.29
N TYR A 145 23.90 -4.55 -5.29
CA TYR A 145 25.05 -4.65 -6.17
C TYR A 145 25.90 -3.39 -6.17
N ASP A 146 27.20 -3.58 -6.41
CA ASP A 146 28.08 -2.49 -6.82
C ASP A 146 27.70 -1.98 -8.22
N ARG A 147 28.32 -0.87 -8.65
CA ARG A 147 28.00 -0.23 -9.92
C ARG A 147 28.11 -1.17 -11.13
N TYR A 148 29.14 -2.00 -11.17
CA TYR A 148 29.40 -2.87 -12.32
C TYR A 148 28.41 -4.04 -12.38
N ALA A 149 28.12 -4.68 -11.24
CA ALA A 149 27.10 -5.72 -11.17
C ALA A 149 25.70 -5.15 -11.41
N TRP A 150 25.42 -3.94 -10.93
CA TRP A 150 24.18 -3.21 -11.19
C TRP A 150 23.94 -2.93 -12.68
N GLU A 151 24.96 -2.45 -13.40
CA GLU A 151 24.85 -2.19 -14.85
C GLU A 151 24.58 -3.48 -15.62
N ARG A 152 25.22 -4.59 -15.25
CA ARG A 152 24.96 -5.91 -15.87
C ARG A 152 23.57 -6.44 -15.53
N ALA A 153 23.11 -6.26 -14.29
CA ALA A 153 21.78 -6.68 -13.87
C ALA A 153 20.68 -5.92 -14.62
N LEU A 154 20.95 -4.70 -15.09
CA LEU A 154 20.01 -3.87 -15.85
C LEU A 154 20.27 -3.88 -17.37
N ASP A 155 21.19 -4.73 -17.84
CA ASP A 155 21.47 -4.85 -19.27
C ASP A 155 20.19 -5.32 -20.00
N PRO A 156 19.73 -4.61 -21.05
CA PRO A 156 18.48 -4.93 -21.71
C PRO A 156 18.52 -6.23 -22.53
N GLN A 157 19.70 -6.78 -22.83
CA GLN A 157 19.86 -8.00 -23.64
C GLN A 157 20.07 -9.25 -22.78
N TYR A 158 20.72 -9.11 -21.63
CA TYR A 158 21.13 -10.25 -20.80
C TYR A 158 20.75 -10.15 -19.32
N GLY A 159 20.30 -8.98 -18.87
CA GLY A 159 19.96 -8.71 -17.48
C GLY A 159 18.49 -8.97 -17.15
N PHE A 160 18.04 -8.37 -16.06
CA PHE A 160 16.68 -8.45 -15.56
C PHE A 160 15.61 -8.06 -16.60
N PRO A 161 15.78 -7.00 -17.43
CA PRO A 161 14.78 -6.68 -18.46
C PRO A 161 14.56 -7.83 -19.46
N ALA A 162 15.65 -8.51 -19.87
CA ALA A 162 15.57 -9.64 -20.78
C ALA A 162 14.87 -10.85 -20.14
N LEU A 163 15.20 -11.16 -18.89
CA LEU A 163 14.51 -12.21 -18.12
C LEU A 163 13.02 -11.90 -17.95
N TYR A 164 12.68 -10.66 -17.62
CA TYR A 164 11.28 -10.25 -17.45
C TYR A 164 10.49 -10.44 -18.75
N GLU A 165 11.06 -10.03 -19.89
CA GLU A 165 10.43 -10.21 -21.20
C GLU A 165 10.27 -11.69 -21.57
N GLU A 166 11.24 -12.54 -21.23
CA GLU A 166 11.13 -13.99 -21.41
C GLU A 166 9.99 -14.58 -20.56
N MET A 167 9.87 -14.16 -19.30
CA MET A 167 8.86 -14.67 -18.38
C MET A 167 7.43 -14.18 -18.69
N PHE A 168 7.28 -12.91 -19.07
CA PHE A 168 5.99 -12.23 -19.06
C PHE A 168 5.66 -11.42 -20.32
N GLY A 169 6.54 -11.46 -21.32
CA GLY A 169 6.45 -10.66 -22.54
C GLY A 169 6.75 -9.17 -22.33
N ASP A 170 6.45 -8.36 -23.34
CA ASP A 170 6.78 -6.93 -23.36
C ASP A 170 6.00 -6.12 -22.29
N PRO A 171 6.69 -5.58 -21.25
CA PRO A 171 6.05 -4.76 -20.23
C PRO A 171 5.51 -3.42 -20.76
N TRP A 172 6.10 -2.87 -21.82
CA TRP A 172 5.70 -1.58 -22.39
C TRP A 172 4.42 -1.71 -23.21
N ALA A 173 4.31 -2.75 -24.04
CA ALA A 173 3.07 -3.07 -24.72
C ALA A 173 1.92 -3.30 -23.74
N ARG A 174 2.21 -3.98 -22.62
CA ARG A 174 1.23 -4.18 -21.54
C ARG A 174 0.81 -2.88 -20.87
N ALA A 175 1.76 -2.01 -20.52
CA ALA A 175 1.44 -0.70 -19.94
C ALA A 175 0.61 0.18 -20.89
N ALA A 176 0.86 0.10 -22.20
CA ALA A 176 0.14 0.87 -23.21
C ALA A 176 -1.36 0.52 -23.30
N THR A 177 -1.82 -0.63 -22.79
CA THR A 177 -3.23 -1.02 -22.82
C THR A 177 -4.11 -0.23 -21.85
N ILE A 178 -3.52 0.34 -20.79
CA ILE A 178 -4.25 1.09 -19.75
C ILE A 178 -3.87 2.57 -19.69
N GLY A 179 -2.80 2.99 -20.38
CA GLY A 179 -2.32 4.37 -20.36
C GLY A 179 -1.65 4.76 -19.04
N THR A 180 -1.72 6.05 -18.69
CA THR A 180 -1.08 6.58 -17.48
C THR A 180 -1.87 6.20 -16.23
N LEU A 181 -1.20 5.61 -15.23
CA LEU A 181 -1.82 5.20 -13.96
C LEU A 181 -2.47 6.36 -13.20
N ILE A 182 -1.78 7.51 -13.15
CA ILE A 182 -2.27 8.74 -12.53
C ILE A 182 -2.53 9.78 -13.62
N PRO A 183 -3.80 10.02 -14.03
CA PRO A 183 -4.11 11.01 -15.04
C PRO A 183 -3.90 12.44 -14.52
N ASN A 184 -3.58 13.36 -15.44
CA ASN A 184 -3.48 14.78 -15.12
C ASN A 184 -4.82 15.32 -14.60
N GLY A 185 -4.77 16.08 -13.50
CA GLY A 185 -5.97 16.66 -12.89
C GLY A 185 -6.81 15.67 -12.08
N LEU A 186 -6.29 14.48 -11.75
CA LEU A 186 -6.93 13.57 -10.82
C LEU A 186 -7.28 14.29 -9.51
N SER A 187 -8.55 14.18 -9.11
CA SER A 187 -9.06 14.73 -7.85
C SER A 187 -9.65 13.62 -7.01
N GLN A 188 -9.45 13.70 -5.68
CA GLN A 188 -10.10 12.80 -4.75
C GLN A 188 -11.64 12.94 -4.83
N PRO A 189 -12.41 11.85 -4.76
CA PRO A 189 -13.85 11.93 -4.51
C PRO A 189 -14.13 12.60 -3.15
N HIS A 190 -15.38 13.04 -2.96
CA HIS A 190 -15.80 13.53 -1.66
C HIS A 190 -15.83 12.37 -0.65
N LEU A 191 -15.08 12.52 0.45
CA LEU A 191 -14.99 11.55 1.53
C LEU A 191 -15.38 12.22 2.86
N VAL A 192 -16.11 11.50 3.71
CA VAL A 192 -16.44 11.94 5.08
C VAL A 192 -15.49 11.34 6.11
N LEU A 193 -15.50 11.85 7.34
CA LEU A 193 -14.75 11.26 8.45
C LEU A 193 -15.19 9.79 8.70
N PRO A 194 -14.25 8.87 8.98
CA PRO A 194 -14.49 7.43 8.91
C PRO A 194 -15.10 6.82 10.19
N PHE A 195 -15.92 7.57 10.93
CA PHE A 195 -16.57 7.13 12.17
C PHE A 195 -17.95 7.78 12.30
N GLU A 196 -18.78 7.29 13.21
CA GLU A 196 -20.20 7.72 13.26
C GLU A 196 -20.37 9.24 13.44
N VAL A 197 -21.38 9.80 12.78
CA VAL A 197 -21.73 11.22 12.90
C VAL A 197 -22.07 11.57 14.36
N GLY A 198 -21.48 12.66 14.84
CA GLY A 198 -21.61 13.14 16.22
C GLY A 198 -20.62 12.52 17.20
N LYS A 199 -19.80 11.55 16.79
CA LYS A 199 -18.69 11.02 17.60
C LYS A 199 -17.45 11.89 17.48
N THR A 200 -16.66 11.87 18.54
CA THR A 200 -15.34 12.52 18.61
C THR A 200 -14.28 11.46 18.78
N TRP A 201 -13.33 11.40 17.85
CA TRP A 201 -12.17 10.50 17.88
C TRP A 201 -10.90 11.34 17.97
N ALA A 202 -9.77 10.72 18.31
CA ALA A 202 -8.47 11.39 18.31
C ALA A 202 -7.75 11.15 16.97
N TYR A 203 -7.23 12.21 16.35
CA TYR A 203 -6.27 12.10 15.25
C TYR A 203 -4.89 11.75 15.83
N THR A 204 -4.54 10.46 15.78
CA THR A 204 -3.40 9.92 16.53
C THR A 204 -2.10 9.92 15.73
N SER A 205 -2.18 9.87 14.40
CA SER A 205 -1.02 9.80 13.52
C SER A 205 -1.27 10.58 12.24
N GLY A 206 -0.34 11.47 11.92
CA GLY A 206 -0.33 12.17 10.64
C GLY A 206 0.13 11.29 9.47
N PRO A 207 0.34 11.86 8.27
CA PRO A 207 0.76 11.11 7.09
C PRO A 207 1.90 10.13 7.36
N HIS A 208 1.68 8.85 7.03
CA HIS A 208 2.66 7.76 7.16
C HIS A 208 2.33 6.60 6.20
N GLU A 209 3.09 5.52 6.25
CA GLU A 209 3.05 4.44 5.26
C GLU A 209 1.72 3.66 5.29
N PRO A 210 1.10 3.34 4.13
CA PRO A 210 -0.25 2.74 4.03
C PRO A 210 -0.31 1.26 4.40
N PHE A 211 0.84 0.62 4.40
CA PHE A 211 1.08 -0.70 4.95
C PHE A 211 2.52 -0.67 5.45
N GLU A 212 2.88 -1.59 6.34
CA GLU A 212 4.17 -1.63 7.03
C GLU A 212 5.39 -1.27 6.15
N GLY A 213 6.44 -0.73 6.76
CA GLY A 213 7.73 -0.52 6.09
C GLY A 213 7.87 0.84 5.43
N ASN A 214 8.48 0.85 4.24
CA ASN A 214 8.84 2.07 3.53
C ASN A 214 7.92 2.25 2.32
N GLY A 215 7.13 3.32 2.33
CA GLY A 215 6.14 3.64 1.32
C GLY A 215 5.83 5.14 1.32
N PRO A 216 4.91 5.61 0.47
CA PRO A 216 4.50 7.00 0.50
C PRO A 216 3.78 7.29 1.82
N TRP A 217 3.85 8.52 2.31
CA TRP A 217 3.06 8.93 3.47
C TRP A 217 1.60 9.15 3.05
N ALA A 218 0.86 8.05 2.92
CA ALA A 218 -0.47 7.97 2.32
C ALA A 218 -1.60 7.71 3.33
N ALA A 219 -1.27 7.29 4.55
CA ALA A 219 -2.24 6.93 5.58
C ALA A 219 -2.37 7.94 6.71
N LEU A 220 -3.50 7.86 7.41
CA LEU A 220 -3.83 8.62 8.61
C LEU A 220 -4.37 7.65 9.66
N ASP A 221 -4.13 7.92 10.95
CA ASP A 221 -4.71 7.13 12.04
C ASP A 221 -5.69 7.93 12.89
N PHE A 222 -6.79 7.27 13.26
CA PHE A 222 -7.79 7.79 14.19
C PHE A 222 -8.09 6.76 15.28
N ALA A 223 -8.03 7.16 16.55
CA ALA A 223 -8.38 6.30 17.67
C ALA A 223 -9.76 6.66 18.25
N PRO A 224 -10.61 5.67 18.55
CA PRO A 224 -11.89 5.90 19.22
C PRO A 224 -11.69 6.42 20.66
N PRO A 225 -12.72 7.04 21.26
CA PRO A 225 -12.71 7.32 22.68
C PRO A 225 -12.69 6.01 23.47
N MET A 226 -11.69 5.83 24.34
CA MET A 226 -11.54 4.61 25.15
C MET A 226 -11.08 4.94 26.57
N ASP A 227 -11.53 4.11 27.52
CA ASP A 227 -11.16 4.23 28.94
C ASP A 227 -9.80 3.57 29.27
N GLU A 228 -9.34 2.67 28.40
CA GLU A 228 -8.11 1.89 28.56
C GLU A 228 -7.18 2.08 27.36
N ILE A 229 -5.87 2.06 27.61
CA ILE A 229 -4.83 2.14 26.56
C ILE A 229 -4.43 0.73 26.16
N GLY A 230 -4.17 0.54 24.86
CA GLY A 230 -3.62 -0.69 24.31
C GLY A 230 -4.58 -1.34 23.33
N CYS A 231 -4.40 -2.64 23.12
CA CYS A 231 -5.26 -3.41 22.24
C CYS A 231 -6.48 -3.92 22.99
N VAL A 232 -7.55 -3.12 23.01
CA VAL A 232 -8.78 -3.42 23.74
C VAL A 232 -10.00 -3.35 22.80
N PRO A 233 -10.93 -4.31 22.88
CA PRO A 233 -12.17 -4.24 22.12
C PRO A 233 -12.97 -2.96 22.44
N THR A 234 -13.71 -2.46 21.45
CA THR A 234 -14.58 -1.29 21.60
C THR A 234 -15.90 -1.49 20.86
N CYS A 235 -16.95 -0.80 21.32
CA CYS A 235 -18.24 -0.77 20.65
C CYS A 235 -18.35 0.36 19.60
N GLU A 236 -17.31 1.18 19.45
CA GLU A 236 -17.26 2.25 18.46
C GLU A 236 -17.13 1.67 17.04
N TRP A 237 -17.72 2.37 16.06
CA TRP A 237 -17.76 1.91 14.67
C TRP A 237 -16.88 2.75 13.76
N VAL A 238 -16.09 2.06 12.93
CA VAL A 238 -15.57 2.61 11.68
C VAL A 238 -16.70 2.57 10.64
N THR A 239 -16.84 3.64 9.87
CA THR A 239 -17.88 3.78 8.85
C THR A 239 -17.30 4.07 7.46
N ALA A 240 -18.05 3.70 6.42
CA ALA A 240 -17.70 3.92 5.04
C ALA A 240 -17.58 5.43 4.76
N VAL A 241 -16.45 5.87 4.20
CA VAL A 241 -16.18 7.30 3.97
C VAL A 241 -16.90 7.82 2.74
N THR A 242 -17.37 6.91 1.89
CA THR A 242 -18.19 7.19 0.71
C THR A 242 -18.89 5.90 0.26
N ASN A 243 -19.64 5.95 -0.84
CA ASN A 243 -20.32 4.78 -1.39
C ASN A 243 -19.34 3.86 -2.12
N GLY A 244 -19.51 2.54 -2.02
CA GLY A 244 -18.63 1.60 -2.74
C GLY A 244 -18.86 0.14 -2.38
N LEU A 245 -18.26 -0.75 -3.17
CA LEU A 245 -18.30 -2.20 -3.00
C LEU A 245 -17.13 -2.70 -2.13
N ILE A 246 -17.40 -3.59 -1.18
CA ILE A 246 -16.36 -4.25 -0.41
C ILE A 246 -15.78 -5.41 -1.22
N VAL A 247 -14.51 -5.31 -1.61
CA VAL A 247 -13.84 -6.28 -2.50
C VAL A 247 -12.83 -7.15 -1.78
N ARG A 248 -12.37 -6.75 -0.58
CA ARG A 248 -11.55 -7.58 0.31
C ARG A 248 -11.90 -7.29 1.77
N SER A 249 -12.01 -8.34 2.58
CA SER A 249 -12.25 -8.25 4.03
C SER A 249 -11.63 -9.48 4.71
N GLU A 250 -10.37 -9.36 5.09
CA GLU A 250 -9.60 -10.43 5.71
C GLU A 250 -8.38 -9.85 6.42
N LEU A 251 -7.84 -10.58 7.41
CA LEU A 251 -6.57 -10.27 8.07
C LEU A 251 -6.48 -8.82 8.60
N GLY A 252 -7.57 -8.31 9.17
CA GLY A 252 -7.64 -6.95 9.72
C GLY A 252 -7.86 -5.83 8.70
N ALA A 253 -7.85 -6.15 7.39
CA ALA A 253 -8.05 -5.18 6.33
C ALA A 253 -9.46 -5.29 5.72
N VAL A 254 -10.05 -4.14 5.40
CA VAL A 254 -11.24 -3.99 4.56
C VAL A 254 -10.91 -3.05 3.41
N ILE A 255 -11.22 -3.47 2.18
CA ILE A 255 -10.98 -2.71 0.96
C ILE A 255 -12.32 -2.36 0.31
N GLN A 256 -12.54 -1.05 0.11
CA GLN A 256 -13.74 -0.51 -0.52
C GLN A 256 -13.38 0.06 -1.90
N ASP A 257 -13.90 -0.57 -2.95
CA ASP A 257 -13.85 -0.13 -4.34
C ASP A 257 -14.98 0.90 -4.60
N LEU A 258 -14.61 2.06 -5.15
CA LEU A 258 -15.53 3.18 -5.34
C LEU A 258 -16.18 3.23 -6.73
N ASP A 259 -15.66 2.51 -7.72
CA ASP A 259 -16.29 2.44 -9.06
C ASP A 259 -17.11 1.16 -9.28
N GLY A 260 -16.93 0.17 -8.40
CA GLY A 260 -17.79 -1.00 -8.28
C GLY A 260 -17.52 -2.07 -9.33
N ASP A 261 -16.37 -2.03 -10.00
CA ASP A 261 -15.96 -3.07 -10.96
C ASP A 261 -15.48 -4.36 -10.26
N GLY A 262 -15.21 -4.30 -8.95
CA GLY A 262 -14.82 -5.44 -8.13
C GLY A 262 -13.31 -5.62 -7.99
N ASP A 263 -12.51 -4.76 -8.61
CA ASP A 263 -11.05 -4.90 -8.68
C ASP A 263 -10.36 -3.82 -7.83
N GLU A 264 -9.56 -4.23 -6.83
CA GLU A 264 -8.85 -3.25 -6.01
C GLU A 264 -7.62 -2.60 -6.72
N GLN A 265 -7.43 -2.91 -8.00
CA GLN A 265 -6.33 -2.44 -8.84
C GLN A 265 -6.73 -1.32 -9.81
N THR A 266 -8.02 -0.97 -9.86
CA THR A 266 -8.64 0.04 -10.72
C THR A 266 -9.30 1.13 -9.87
N GLY A 267 -9.63 2.25 -10.50
CA GLY A 267 -10.45 3.28 -9.87
C GLY A 267 -9.86 3.87 -8.60
N TRP A 268 -10.71 4.50 -7.79
CA TRP A 268 -10.39 4.88 -6.43
C TRP A 268 -10.75 3.73 -5.49
N VAL A 269 -9.86 3.44 -4.55
CA VAL A 269 -10.07 2.39 -3.54
C VAL A 269 -9.61 2.89 -2.18
N ILE A 270 -10.39 2.58 -1.14
CA ILE A 270 -10.09 2.92 0.26
C ILE A 270 -9.65 1.66 1.01
N LEU A 271 -8.53 1.77 1.73
CA LEU A 271 -8.09 0.79 2.73
C LEU A 271 -8.52 1.25 4.11
N TYR A 272 -9.21 0.36 4.83
CA TYR A 272 -9.41 0.41 6.27
C TYR A 272 -8.62 -0.73 6.90
N LEU A 273 -7.66 -0.42 7.75
CA LEU A 273 -6.82 -1.40 8.43
C LEU A 273 -7.05 -1.33 9.94
N HIS A 274 -6.73 -2.44 10.60
CA HIS A 274 -7.03 -2.69 12.00
C HIS A 274 -8.52 -2.81 12.29
N ILE A 275 -9.24 -3.53 11.44
CA ILE A 275 -10.66 -3.83 11.63
C ILE A 275 -10.82 -5.24 12.23
N ALA A 276 -11.45 -5.31 13.41
CA ALA A 276 -11.68 -6.56 14.13
C ALA A 276 -12.44 -7.56 13.24
N GLU A 277 -12.14 -8.86 13.36
CA GLU A 277 -12.89 -9.91 12.67
C GLU A 277 -14.36 -9.92 13.10
N ASP A 278 -14.62 -9.69 14.39
CA ASP A 278 -15.97 -9.55 14.91
C ASP A 278 -16.62 -8.23 14.43
N GLY A 279 -17.76 -8.35 13.76
CA GLY A 279 -18.48 -7.21 13.19
C GLY A 279 -17.89 -6.65 11.88
N ARG A 280 -16.85 -7.26 11.30
CA ARG A 280 -16.30 -6.84 9.99
C ARG A 280 -17.30 -7.06 8.87
N VAL A 281 -17.45 -6.07 8.00
CA VAL A 281 -18.30 -6.17 6.81
C VAL A 281 -17.78 -7.25 5.84
N PRO A 282 -18.62 -8.15 5.31
CA PRO A 282 -18.17 -9.19 4.39
C PRO A 282 -17.97 -8.67 2.95
N VAL A 283 -17.11 -9.35 2.19
CA VAL A 283 -16.89 -9.13 0.75
C VAL A 283 -18.21 -9.27 -0.03
N GLY A 284 -18.39 -8.42 -1.04
CA GLY A 284 -19.59 -8.35 -1.88
C GLY A 284 -20.69 -7.43 -1.33
N THR A 285 -20.50 -6.87 -0.12
CA THR A 285 -21.42 -5.87 0.43
C THR A 285 -21.20 -4.53 -0.25
N TYR A 286 -22.25 -3.93 -0.81
CA TYR A 286 -22.23 -2.54 -1.24
C TYR A 286 -22.64 -1.64 -0.08
N LEU A 287 -21.77 -0.71 0.30
CA LEU A 287 -22.02 0.24 1.39
C LEU A 287 -22.34 1.63 0.86
N TYR A 288 -23.27 2.29 1.52
CA TYR A 288 -23.49 3.72 1.43
C TYR A 288 -22.63 4.46 2.47
N THR A 289 -22.36 5.73 2.19
CA THR A 289 -21.62 6.62 3.09
C THR A 289 -22.18 6.58 4.51
N GLY A 290 -21.32 6.33 5.49
CA GLY A 290 -21.67 6.26 6.92
C GLY A 290 -22.16 4.89 7.40
N GLU A 291 -22.34 3.89 6.52
CA GLU A 291 -22.64 2.53 6.95
C GLU A 291 -21.40 1.83 7.53
N ASN A 292 -21.63 0.82 8.37
CA ASN A 292 -20.59 0.21 9.20
C ASN A 292 -19.59 -0.63 8.37
N ILE A 293 -18.30 -0.36 8.57
CA ILE A 293 -17.18 -1.17 8.06
C ILE A 293 -16.82 -2.26 9.09
N GLY A 294 -16.81 -1.92 10.37
CA GLY A 294 -16.43 -2.81 11.47
C GLY A 294 -15.97 -2.04 12.70
N HIS A 295 -15.45 -2.75 13.69
CA HIS A 295 -14.86 -2.16 14.88
C HIS A 295 -13.36 -1.92 14.69
N PRO A 296 -12.81 -0.76 15.12
CA PRO A 296 -11.36 -0.57 15.14
C PRO A 296 -10.73 -1.53 16.16
N SER A 297 -9.49 -1.92 15.93
CA SER A 297 -8.80 -3.01 16.64
C SER A 297 -7.28 -2.88 16.50
N CYS A 298 -6.55 -3.99 16.65
CA CYS A 298 -5.13 -4.11 16.32
C CYS A 298 -4.87 -5.31 15.40
N GLU A 299 -5.93 -5.89 14.82
CA GLU A 299 -5.80 -7.00 13.89
C GLU A 299 -5.16 -6.55 12.58
N GLY A 300 -4.40 -7.43 11.93
CA GLY A 300 -3.72 -7.10 10.67
C GLY A 300 -2.51 -6.19 10.86
N GLY A 301 -1.38 -6.58 10.29
CA GLY A 301 -0.14 -5.84 10.40
C GLY A 301 0.34 -5.54 11.83
N ILE A 302 1.16 -4.49 11.98
CA ILE A 302 1.70 -4.01 13.25
C ILE A 302 0.85 -2.86 13.79
N SER A 303 0.38 -2.99 15.03
CA SER A 303 -0.37 -1.95 15.75
C SER A 303 0.08 -1.84 17.21
N SER A 304 0.05 -0.62 17.75
CA SER A 304 0.35 -0.32 19.16
C SER A 304 -0.90 -0.22 20.05
N GLY A 305 -2.10 -0.29 19.47
CA GLY A 305 -3.37 -0.22 20.18
C GLY A 305 -4.58 -0.08 19.26
N THR A 306 -5.77 -0.05 19.83
CA THR A 306 -7.02 0.03 19.06
C THR A 306 -7.13 1.36 18.31
N HIS A 307 -7.07 1.31 16.99
CA HIS A 307 -7.24 2.47 16.12
C HIS A 307 -7.74 2.05 14.74
N LEU A 308 -8.18 3.02 13.95
CA LEU A 308 -8.34 2.90 12.51
C LEU A 308 -7.09 3.45 11.85
N HIS A 309 -6.51 2.67 10.93
CA HIS A 309 -5.56 3.13 9.94
C HIS A 309 -6.26 3.22 8.58
N ILE A 310 -6.26 4.39 7.94
CA ILE A 310 -6.98 4.61 6.68
C ILE A 310 -6.05 5.18 5.60
N ALA A 311 -6.12 4.60 4.41
CA ALA A 311 -5.36 5.02 3.24
C ALA A 311 -6.21 4.94 1.96
N ARG A 312 -5.71 5.51 0.86
CA ARG A 312 -6.38 5.45 -0.45
C ARG A 312 -5.39 5.20 -1.57
N LYS A 313 -5.85 4.48 -2.58
CA LYS A 313 -5.12 4.24 -3.82
C LYS A 313 -5.96 4.61 -5.04
N TYR A 314 -5.28 4.90 -6.13
CA TYR A 314 -5.88 5.06 -7.45
C TYR A 314 -5.15 4.19 -8.47
N ASN A 315 -5.87 3.32 -9.19
CA ASN A 315 -5.27 2.38 -10.15
C ASN A 315 -4.06 1.59 -9.61
N GLY A 316 -4.14 1.16 -8.34
CA GLY A 316 -3.05 0.45 -7.67
C GLY A 316 -1.87 1.32 -7.21
N VAL A 317 -1.96 2.65 -7.29
CA VAL A 317 -0.94 3.57 -6.75
C VAL A 317 -1.46 4.14 -5.44
N TRP A 318 -0.73 3.95 -4.33
CA TRP A 318 -1.02 4.63 -3.08
C TRP A 318 -0.87 6.14 -3.27
N ILE A 319 -1.90 6.91 -2.92
CA ILE A 319 -1.87 8.36 -3.10
C ILE A 319 -1.41 9.00 -1.79
N PRO A 320 -0.29 9.74 -1.77
CA PRO A 320 0.18 10.47 -0.61
C PRO A 320 -0.95 11.30 0.02
N ALA A 321 -0.95 11.38 1.35
CA ALA A 321 -1.96 12.10 2.09
C ALA A 321 -1.75 13.61 2.03
N ASP A 322 -0.54 14.05 1.69
CA ASP A 322 -0.18 15.44 1.41
C ASP A 322 0.44 15.55 0.00
N GLY A 323 0.35 16.73 -0.60
CA GLY A 323 0.88 17.05 -1.92
C GLY A 323 -0.21 17.44 -2.93
N GLN A 324 -0.01 17.08 -4.20
CA GLN A 324 -0.86 17.54 -5.31
C GLN A 324 -2.32 17.07 -5.19
N ILE A 325 -2.53 15.89 -4.60
CA ILE A 325 -3.84 15.31 -4.37
C ILE A 325 -3.94 15.00 -2.88
N PRO A 326 -4.19 16.00 -2.01
CA PRO A 326 -4.18 15.78 -0.56
C PRO A 326 -5.35 14.91 -0.12
N PHE A 327 -5.22 14.25 1.03
CA PHE A 327 -6.28 13.46 1.64
C PHE A 327 -7.23 14.41 2.36
N VAL A 328 -8.47 14.46 1.89
CA VAL A 328 -9.51 15.34 2.45
C VAL A 328 -10.67 14.53 3.01
N LEU A 329 -10.98 14.69 4.30
CA LEU A 329 -12.07 13.99 4.99
C LEU A 329 -13.02 15.02 5.65
N SER A 330 -14.26 15.13 5.19
CA SER A 330 -15.21 16.16 5.66
C SER A 330 -14.62 17.59 5.64
N GLY A 331 -13.84 17.90 4.61
CA GLY A 331 -13.15 19.20 4.45
C GLY A 331 -11.84 19.34 5.23
N TRP A 332 -11.46 18.37 6.07
CA TRP A 332 -10.16 18.33 6.73
C TRP A 332 -9.08 17.84 5.77
N MET A 333 -8.19 18.73 5.36
CA MET A 333 -7.05 18.45 4.49
C MET A 333 -5.83 18.05 5.32
N ALA A 334 -5.23 16.91 5.02
CA ALA A 334 -4.01 16.43 5.66
C ALA A 334 -2.76 17.15 5.14
N HIS A 335 -1.80 17.36 6.05
CA HIS A 335 -0.47 17.91 5.78
C HIS A 335 0.57 17.07 6.51
N ALA A 336 1.64 16.72 5.80
CA ALA A 336 2.76 15.96 6.34
C ALA A 336 3.61 16.83 7.27
N GLY A 337 4.11 16.23 8.36
CA GLY A 337 5.10 16.85 9.23
C GLY A 337 6.53 16.65 8.74
N GLU A 338 7.49 16.99 9.60
CA GLU A 338 8.93 16.82 9.31
C GLU A 338 9.38 15.34 9.29
N ALA A 339 8.55 14.42 9.79
CA ALA A 339 8.83 12.99 9.87
C ALA A 339 7.52 12.19 9.73
N PRO A 340 7.59 10.89 9.40
CA PRO A 340 6.41 10.04 9.32
C PRO A 340 5.59 10.11 10.62
N ARG A 341 4.25 10.03 10.51
CA ARG A 341 3.29 10.05 11.63
C ARG A 341 3.15 11.42 12.30
N LEU A 342 3.99 12.39 11.97
CA LEU A 342 3.80 13.79 12.33
C LEU A 342 2.97 14.46 11.24
N GLY A 343 2.15 15.44 11.62
CA GLY A 343 1.37 16.19 10.65
C GLY A 343 0.18 16.91 11.26
N THR A 344 -0.59 17.55 10.40
CA THR A 344 -1.79 18.29 10.78
C THR A 344 -2.96 17.97 9.86
N LEU A 345 -4.17 18.23 10.33
CA LEU A 345 -5.35 18.40 9.49
C LEU A 345 -5.77 19.87 9.55
N THR A 346 -6.22 20.42 8.43
CA THR A 346 -6.70 21.81 8.35
C THR A 346 -8.09 21.89 7.73
N ARG A 347 -8.95 22.73 8.29
CA ARG A 347 -10.28 23.02 7.76
C ARG A 347 -10.60 24.50 7.96
N GLY A 348 -10.56 25.28 6.90
CA GLY A 348 -10.65 26.74 7.02
C GLY A 348 -9.51 27.31 7.86
N ASN A 349 -9.83 27.91 9.01
CA ASN A 349 -8.84 28.44 9.97
C ASN A 349 -8.52 27.45 11.10
N GLU A 350 -9.16 26.29 11.13
CA GLU A 350 -8.92 25.27 12.15
C GLU A 350 -7.68 24.45 11.78
N ILE A 351 -6.83 24.19 12.78
CA ILE A 351 -5.66 23.33 12.66
C ILE A 351 -5.73 22.30 13.77
N LEU A 352 -5.68 21.03 13.39
CA LEU A 352 -5.61 19.89 14.28
C LEU A 352 -4.24 19.25 14.14
N VAL A 353 -3.53 19.03 15.24
CA VAL A 353 -2.19 18.42 15.22
C VAL A 353 -2.30 16.96 15.64
N ALA A 354 -1.65 16.06 14.90
CA ALA A 354 -1.60 14.65 15.27
C ALA A 354 -0.96 14.46 16.65
N ASN A 355 -1.51 13.56 17.46
CA ASN A 355 -0.97 13.25 18.77
C ASN A 355 -1.13 11.77 19.11
N SER A 356 -0.02 11.04 19.20
CA SER A 356 0.01 9.60 19.44
C SER A 356 -0.55 9.17 20.81
N SER A 357 -0.67 10.10 21.76
CA SER A 357 -1.28 9.85 23.06
C SER A 357 -2.78 10.18 23.11
N GLY A 358 -3.37 10.63 22.00
CA GLY A 358 -4.78 11.00 21.92
C GLY A 358 -5.15 12.19 22.80
N ALA A 359 -4.24 13.17 22.93
CA ALA A 359 -4.52 14.37 23.72
C ALA A 359 -5.77 15.12 23.21
N ALA A 360 -6.50 15.81 24.09
CA ALA A 360 -7.72 16.52 23.72
C ALA A 360 -7.54 17.55 22.58
N SER A 361 -6.32 18.04 22.36
CA SER A 361 -5.97 18.93 21.25
C SER A 361 -5.96 18.25 19.87
N SER A 362 -5.98 16.91 19.81
CA SER A 362 -6.10 16.14 18.57
C SER A 362 -7.50 15.56 18.36
N HIS A 363 -8.48 15.93 19.19
CA HIS A 363 -9.86 15.48 19.05
C HIS A 363 -10.54 16.12 17.84
N ILE A 364 -11.18 15.28 17.03
CA ILE A 364 -11.93 15.64 15.83
C ILE A 364 -13.32 15.03 15.89
N THR A 365 -14.33 15.84 15.58
CA THR A 365 -15.74 15.42 15.62
C THR A 365 -16.28 15.27 14.20
N HIS A 366 -17.02 14.19 13.95
CA HIS A 366 -17.74 14.03 12.70
C HIS A 366 -19.02 14.86 12.76
N ASP A 367 -18.93 16.11 12.32
CA ASP A 367 -20.05 17.04 12.30
C ASP A 367 -21.18 16.51 11.38
N LYS A 368 -22.43 16.78 11.75
CA LYS A 368 -23.55 16.55 10.82
C LYS A 368 -23.31 17.42 9.57
N PRO A 369 -23.49 16.87 8.35
CA PRO A 369 -23.44 17.70 7.16
C PRO A 369 -24.44 18.85 7.34
N GLU A 370 -24.02 20.09 7.09
CA GLU A 370 -24.97 21.18 7.08
C GLU A 370 -26.08 20.84 6.08
N PRO A 371 -27.37 21.01 6.44
CA PRO A 371 -28.43 20.82 5.47
C PRO A 371 -28.11 21.72 4.27
N CYS A 372 -28.07 21.12 3.07
CA CYS A 372 -27.89 21.82 1.81
C CYS A 372 -28.68 23.13 1.88
N GLN A 373 -28.00 24.26 1.95
CA GLN A 373 -28.66 25.55 1.85
C GLN A 373 -29.20 25.63 0.43
N THR A 374 -30.47 25.25 0.26
CA THR A 374 -31.21 25.58 -0.95
C THR A 374 -31.06 27.09 -1.14
N PRO A 375 -30.59 27.57 -2.31
CA PRO A 375 -30.59 29.00 -2.57
C PRO A 375 -32.00 29.51 -2.32
N LEU A 376 -32.13 30.49 -1.43
CA LEU A 376 -33.41 31.16 -1.22
C LEU A 376 -33.84 31.70 -2.60
N PRO A 377 -35.07 31.39 -3.07
CA PRO A 377 -35.57 32.01 -4.28
C PRO A 377 -35.86 33.48 -3.96
N GLY A 378 -34.96 34.35 -4.40
CA GLY A 378 -35.18 35.80 -4.42
C GLY A 378 -34.04 36.59 -3.81
N ASP A 379 -33.16 37.07 -4.68
CA ASP A 379 -32.76 38.47 -4.70
C ASP A 379 -32.77 38.90 -6.17
N GLU A 380 -33.91 39.52 -6.53
CA GLU A 380 -34.32 40.31 -7.71
C GLU A 380 -34.13 39.78 -9.15
#